data_AF-A0A916RKU7-F1
#
_entry.id   AF-A0A916RKU7-F1
#
_cell.length_a   1.000
_cell.length_b   1.000
_cell.length_c   1.000
_cell.angle_alpha   90.00
_cell.angle_beta   90.00
_cell.angle_gamma   90.00
#
_symmetry.space_group_name_H-M   'P 1'
#
loop_
_entity.id
_entity.type
_entity.pdbx_description
1 polymer ?
#
loop_
_entity_poly.entity_id
_entity_poly.type
_entity_poly.pdbx_seq_one_letter_code
_entity_poly.pdbx_strand_id
1 'polypeptide(L)'
;MHLLQSLKDKQGIKGLTKKQINITVNRNNKVRDYLNKAVRYLINWCSQNQISTIVVGVNPGIKKDINLGKKTNQKFVQIPQYSLRLK
;
A
#
# COMPACT_ATOMS: atom_id res chain seq x y z
N MET A 1 3.64 -7.11 -14.12
CA MET A 1 3.24 -5.77 -14.60
C MET A 1 4.15 -5.27 -15.71
N HIS A 2 5.49 -5.27 -15.54
CA HIS A 2 6.44 -4.89 -16.60
C HIS A 2 6.29 -5.66 -17.93
N LEU A 3 6.07 -6.97 -17.87
CA LEU A 3 5.81 -7.77 -19.08
C LEU A 3 4.52 -7.34 -19.82
N LEU A 4 3.45 -7.06 -19.07
CA LEU A 4 2.19 -6.58 -19.65
C LEU A 4 2.34 -5.18 -20.24
N GLN A 5 3.17 -4.33 -19.63
CA GLN A 5 3.50 -3.02 -20.17
C GLN A 5 4.27 -3.15 -21.49
N SER A 6 5.29 -4.00 -21.55
CA SER A 6 6.06 -4.23 -22.79
C SER A 6 5.20 -4.79 -23.93
N LEU A 7 4.28 -5.73 -23.62
CA LEU A 7 3.34 -6.25 -24.62
C LEU A 7 2.35 -5.19 -25.12
N LYS A 8 1.88 -4.32 -24.21
CA LYS A 8 1.00 -3.20 -24.55
C LYS A 8 1.70 -2.22 -25.48
N ASP A 9 2.95 -1.87 -25.18
CA ASP A 9 3.73 -0.92 -25.96
C ASP A 9 4.01 -1.47 -27.37
N LYS A 10 4.28 -2.78 -27.49
CA LYS A 10 4.39 -3.47 -28.79
C LYS A 10 3.09 -3.50 -29.60
N GLN A 11 1.92 -3.42 -28.95
CA GLN A 11 0.60 -3.43 -29.59
C GLN A 11 0.07 -2.02 -29.89
N GLY A 12 0.81 -0.96 -29.57
CA GLY A 12 0.40 0.43 -29.83
C GLY A 12 -0.79 0.92 -28.98
N ILE A 13 -1.16 0.21 -27.91
CA ILE A 13 -2.32 0.55 -27.07
C ILE A 13 -1.94 1.72 -26.15
N LYS A 14 -2.59 2.89 -26.32
CA LYS A 14 -2.30 4.09 -25.53
C LYS A 14 -2.83 4.00 -24.08
N GLY A 15 -3.98 3.37 -23.86
CA GLY A 15 -4.63 3.24 -22.54
C GLY A 15 -4.12 2.08 -21.67
N LEU A 16 -4.67 1.94 -20.46
CA LEU A 16 -4.47 0.73 -19.63
C LEU A 16 -5.35 -0.41 -20.15
N THR A 17 -4.79 -1.61 -20.22
CA THR A 17 -5.57 -2.80 -20.57
C THR A 17 -6.46 -3.24 -19.39
N LYS A 18 -7.59 -3.91 -19.67
CA LYS A 18 -8.45 -4.51 -18.63
C LYS A 18 -7.67 -5.40 -17.66
N LYS A 19 -6.67 -6.15 -18.18
CA LYS A 19 -5.80 -7.01 -17.37
C LYS A 19 -4.93 -6.20 -16.40
N GLN A 20 -4.36 -5.07 -16.84
CA GLN A 20 -3.60 -4.18 -15.95
C GLN A 20 -4.48 -3.54 -14.87
N ILE A 21 -5.70 -3.14 -15.24
CA ILE A 21 -6.68 -2.59 -14.29
C ILE A 21 -7.04 -3.63 -13.23
N ASN A 22 -7.41 -4.84 -13.63
CA ASN A 22 -7.80 -5.90 -12.69
C ASN A 22 -6.66 -6.28 -11.72
N ILE A 23 -5.42 -6.35 -12.21
CA ILE A 23 -4.25 -6.61 -11.35
C ILE A 23 -4.07 -5.48 -10.33
N THR A 24 -4.23 -4.23 -10.77
CA THR A 24 -4.11 -3.05 -9.91
C THR A 24 -5.20 -3.04 -8.83
N VAL A 25 -6.45 -3.30 -9.21
CA VAL A 25 -7.59 -3.38 -8.29
C VAL A 25 -7.41 -4.50 -7.27
N ASN A 26 -7.04 -5.71 -7.72
CA ASN A 26 -6.81 -6.85 -6.82
C ASN A 26 -5.69 -6.55 -5.82
N ARG A 27 -4.58 -5.95 -6.28
CA ARG A 27 -3.49 -5.51 -5.41
C ARG A 27 -3.97 -4.47 -4.39
N ASN A 28 -4.71 -3.46 -4.82
CA ASN A 28 -5.24 -2.42 -3.91
C ASN A 28 -6.20 -3.02 -2.87
N ASN A 29 -7.03 -3.99 -3.25
CA ASN A 29 -7.90 -4.71 -2.33
C ASN A 29 -7.12 -5.49 -1.27
N LYS A 30 -6.06 -6.22 -1.67
CA LYS A 30 -5.19 -6.95 -0.73
C LYS A 30 -4.49 -6.02 0.26
N VAL A 31 -3.97 -4.90 -0.22
CA VAL A 31 -3.31 -3.89 0.65
C VAL A 31 -4.32 -3.30 1.64
N ARG A 32 -5.52 -2.96 1.18
CA ARG A 32 -6.59 -2.45 2.04
C ARG A 32 -7.03 -3.46 3.10
N ASP A 33 -7.20 -4.73 2.72
CA ASP A 33 -7.55 -5.81 3.64
C ASP A 33 -6.47 -6.01 4.72
N TYR A 34 -5.20 -6.05 4.32
CA TYR A 34 -4.08 -6.14 5.27
C TYR A 34 -4.09 -4.99 6.28
N LEU A 35 -4.26 -3.74 5.81
CA LEU A 35 -4.31 -2.58 6.70
C LEU A 35 -5.51 -2.64 7.65
N ASN A 36 -6.70 -3.04 7.18
CA ASN A 36 -7.88 -3.22 8.03
C ASN A 36 -7.63 -4.23 9.15
N LYS A 37 -7.02 -5.38 8.81
CA LYS A 37 -6.70 -6.43 9.76
C LYS A 37 -5.65 -5.97 10.78
N ALA A 38 -4.62 -5.26 10.33
CA ALA A 38 -3.60 -4.70 11.20
C ALA A 38 -4.20 -3.69 12.20
N VAL A 39 -5.05 -2.77 11.73
CA VAL A 39 -5.74 -1.80 12.61
C VAL A 39 -6.65 -2.51 13.61
N ARG A 40 -7.45 -3.49 13.15
CA ARG A 40 -8.31 -4.28 14.05
C ARG A 40 -7.51 -5.02 15.12
N TYR A 41 -6.41 -5.64 14.72
CA TYR A 41 -5.50 -6.31 15.65
C TYR A 41 -4.94 -5.33 16.69
N LEU A 42 -4.46 -4.16 16.24
CA LEU A 42 -3.93 -3.11 17.11
C LEU A 42 -4.98 -2.62 18.11
N ILE A 43 -6.20 -2.29 17.65
CA ILE A 43 -7.29 -1.83 18.51
C ILE A 43 -7.66 -2.90 19.54
N ASN A 44 -7.79 -4.16 19.11
CA ASN A 44 -8.10 -5.26 20.03
C ASN A 44 -7.02 -5.41 21.11
N TRP A 45 -5.74 -5.33 20.72
CA TRP A 45 -4.63 -5.40 21.66
C TRP A 45 -4.64 -4.21 22.63
N CYS A 46 -4.85 -2.98 22.16
CA CYS A 46 -4.97 -1.81 23.01
C CYS A 46 -6.15 -1.93 24.00
N SER A 47 -7.30 -2.44 23.54
CA SER A 47 -8.46 -2.67 24.39
C SER A 47 -8.19 -3.68 25.50
N GLN A 48 -7.44 -4.76 25.20
CA GLN A 48 -7.06 -5.77 26.19
C GLN A 48 -6.05 -5.24 27.22
N ASN A 49 -5.20 -4.28 26.82
CA ASN A 49 -4.16 -3.70 27.66
C ASN A 49 -4.56 -2.34 28.28
N GLN A 50 -5.84 -1.96 28.19
CA GLN A 50 -6.37 -0.70 28.73
C GLN A 50 -5.64 0.56 28.20
N ILE A 51 -5.16 0.50 26.96
CA ILE A 51 -4.52 1.64 26.29
C ILE A 51 -5.61 2.49 25.63
N SER A 52 -5.83 3.68 26.17
CA SER A 52 -6.87 4.61 25.71
C SER A 52 -6.43 5.54 24.59
N THR A 53 -5.11 5.74 24.43
CA THR A 53 -4.56 6.75 23.50
C THR A 53 -3.49 6.15 22.61
N ILE A 54 -3.65 6.31 21.29
CA ILE A 54 -2.67 5.93 20.28
C ILE A 54 -2.25 7.19 19.52
N VAL A 55 -0.94 7.48 19.50
CA VAL A 55 -0.38 8.60 18.76
C VAL A 55 0.26 8.08 17.47
N VAL A 56 -0.27 8.50 16.31
CA VAL A 56 0.28 8.15 14.99
C VAL A 56 0.98 9.36 14.38
N GLY A 57 2.31 9.34 14.42
CA GLY A 57 3.13 10.38 13.79
C GLY A 57 3.04 10.32 12.26
N VAL A 58 2.88 11.48 11.62
CA VAL A 58 2.98 11.61 10.16
C VAL A 58 4.30 12.29 9.84
N ASN A 59 5.17 11.59 9.13
CA ASN A 59 6.34 12.21 8.50
C ASN A 59 6.09 12.27 6.98
N PRO A 60 5.75 13.43 6.41
CA PRO A 60 5.47 13.58 4.98
C PRO A 60 6.65 13.17 4.09
N GLY A 61 7.88 13.27 4.59
CA GLY A 61 9.11 12.89 3.89
C GLY A 61 9.52 11.43 4.07
N ILE A 62 8.76 10.61 4.81
CA ILE A 62 9.17 9.23 5.17
C ILE A 62 9.41 8.32 3.95
N LYS A 63 8.83 8.68 2.80
CA LYS A 63 9.00 7.95 1.53
C LYS A 63 10.12 8.50 0.65
N LYS A 64 10.63 9.68 0.96
CA LYS A 64 11.67 10.36 0.19
C LYS A 64 13.05 9.85 0.64
N ASP A 65 13.90 9.51 -0.31
CA ASP A 65 15.31 9.13 -0.09
C ASP A 65 15.56 8.02 0.95
N ILE A 66 14.59 7.12 1.11
CA ILE A 66 14.70 5.98 2.02
C ILE A 66 15.80 5.03 1.54
N ASN A 67 16.69 4.62 2.44
CA ASN A 67 17.76 3.67 2.12
C ASN A 67 17.54 2.30 2.79
N LEU A 68 16.40 1.64 2.50
CA LEU A 68 16.11 0.27 2.98
C LEU A 68 16.51 -0.81 1.96
N GLY A 69 17.19 -0.42 0.88
CA GLY A 69 17.51 -1.25 -0.27
C GLY A 69 16.40 -1.30 -1.32
N LYS A 70 16.77 -1.47 -2.60
CA LYS A 70 15.90 -1.34 -3.79
C LYS A 70 14.57 -2.10 -3.69
N LYS A 71 14.61 -3.37 -3.26
CA LYS A 71 13.42 -4.23 -3.15
C LYS A 71 12.48 -3.76 -2.04
N THR A 72 13.02 -3.36 -0.90
CA THR A 72 12.26 -2.90 0.27
C THR A 72 11.65 -1.52 0.01
N ASN A 73 12.44 -0.61 -0.57
CA ASN A 73 11.98 0.73 -0.96
C ASN A 73 10.78 0.64 -1.90
N GLN A 74 10.85 -0.22 -2.92
CA GLN A 74 9.75 -0.40 -3.87
C GLN A 74 8.47 -0.87 -3.16
N LYS A 75 8.56 -1.78 -2.19
CA LYS A 75 7.39 -2.24 -1.42
C LYS A 75 6.86 -1.10 -0.53
N PHE A 76 7.75 -0.43 0.20
CA PHE A 76 7.39 0.59 1.18
C PHE A 76 6.71 1.81 0.56
N VAL A 77 7.25 2.33 -0.55
CA VAL A 77 6.67 3.49 -1.25
C VAL A 77 5.24 3.21 -1.73
N GLN A 78 4.96 1.96 -2.10
CA GLN A 78 3.66 1.54 -2.62
C GLN A 78 2.61 1.22 -1.54
N ILE A 79 2.93 1.34 -0.25
CA ILE A 79 1.96 1.19 0.85
C ILE A 79 1.28 2.55 1.10
N PRO A 80 -0.06 2.62 1.12
CA PRO A 80 -0.79 3.87 1.36
C PRO A 80 -0.79 4.22 2.85
N GLN A 81 0.27 4.88 3.32
CA GLN A 81 0.46 5.24 4.73
C GLN A 81 -0.65 6.15 5.28
N TYR A 82 -1.15 7.09 4.48
CA TYR A 82 -2.21 8.03 4.89
C TYR A 82 -3.55 7.34 5.20
N SER A 83 -3.80 6.15 4.66
CA SER A 83 -5.05 5.43 4.87
C SER A 83 -5.21 4.85 6.28
N LEU A 84 -4.13 4.79 7.07
CA LEU A 84 -4.18 4.37 8.48
C LEU A 84 -4.86 5.42 9.38
N ARG A 85 -4.81 6.71 9.01
CA ARG A 85 -5.39 7.81 9.82
C ARG A 85 -6.89 7.99 9.61
N LEU A 86 -7.45 7.39 8.57
CA LEU A 86 -8.86 7.51 8.19
C LEU A 86 -9.71 6.34 8.73
N LYS A 87 -9.19 5.57 9.68
CA LYS A 87 -9.82 4.39 10.28
C LYS A 87 -9.89 4.57 11.77
#